data_AF-A0A926AAR9-F1
#
_entry.id   AF-A0A926AAR9-F1
#
_cell.length_a   1.000
_cell.length_b   1.000
_cell.length_c   1.000
_cell.angle_alpha   90.00
_cell.angle_beta   90.00
_cell.angle_gamma   90.00
#
_symmetry.space_group_name_H-M   'P 1'
#
loop_
_entity.id
_entity.type
_entity.pdbx_description
1 polymer ?
#
loop_
_entity_poly.entity_id
_entity_poly.type
_entity_poly.pdbx_seq_one_letter_code
_entity_poly.pdbx_strand_id
1 'polypeptide(L)'
;KVQIEFNPRRVTTYRQIGYAKHQLTTEQFRDNTVDAAEIAAQEAGNALYTVEVNPAGAGPLCTVRVRYKVPGTADYREQAWDVPYTSNALSLEQSSPAMRLAASASAFSEWLVASPFAGEVTPDRVLGYLSGVPEVYGADARPKKLEWMIRQAKGIEGK
;
A
#
# COMPACT_ATOMS: atom_id res chain seq x y z
N LYS A 1 1.59 11.21 -12.17
CA LYS A 1 0.99 9.89 -12.48
C LYS A 1 1.95 8.78 -12.05
N VAL A 2 1.43 7.71 -11.44
CA VAL A 2 2.21 6.53 -11.04
C VAL A 2 1.58 5.29 -11.67
N GLN A 3 2.41 4.40 -12.22
CA GLN A 3 1.99 3.11 -12.77
C GLN A 3 2.89 2.00 -12.20
N ILE A 4 2.28 0.85 -11.93
CA ILE A 4 3.00 -0.37 -11.55
C ILE A 4 2.71 -1.43 -12.60
N GLU A 5 3.76 -2.00 -13.16
CA GLU A 5 3.68 -3.12 -14.11
C GLU A 5 4.27 -4.37 -13.45
N PHE A 6 3.41 -5.32 -13.10
CA PHE A 6 3.83 -6.57 -12.47
C PHE A 6 4.40 -7.53 -13.52
N ASN A 7 5.49 -8.22 -13.17
CA ASN A 7 6.11 -9.20 -14.03
C ASN A 7 5.32 -10.52 -13.99
N PRO A 8 4.66 -10.94 -15.08
CA PRO A 8 3.81 -12.15 -15.08
C PRO A 8 4.60 -13.45 -14.90
N ARG A 9 5.92 -13.44 -15.13
CA ARG A 9 6.78 -14.59 -14.86
C ARG A 9 7.07 -14.76 -13.37
N ARG A 10 6.86 -13.73 -12.56
CA ARG A 10 7.20 -13.69 -11.13
C ARG A 10 5.98 -13.49 -10.24
N VAL A 11 4.98 -12.73 -10.66
CA VAL A 11 3.78 -12.40 -9.89
C VAL A 11 2.58 -13.05 -10.57
N THR A 12 1.90 -13.93 -9.84
CA THR A 12 0.74 -14.70 -10.35
C THR A 12 -0.56 -13.95 -10.11
N THR A 13 -0.65 -13.30 -8.95
CA THR A 13 -1.84 -12.56 -8.52
C THR A 13 -1.38 -11.30 -7.81
N TYR A 14 -2.08 -10.20 -8.01
CA TYR A 14 -1.87 -8.98 -7.23
C TYR A 14 -3.20 -8.29 -6.96
N ARG A 15 -3.24 -7.54 -5.86
CA ARG A 15 -4.41 -6.76 -5.46
C ARG A 15 -3.95 -5.49 -4.78
N GLN A 16 -4.45 -4.35 -5.22
CA GLN A 16 -4.27 -3.09 -4.51
C GLN A 16 -5.15 -3.07 -3.27
N ILE A 17 -4.57 -2.76 -2.11
CA ILE A 17 -5.32 -2.57 -0.86
C ILE A 17 -5.68 -1.09 -0.73
N GLY A 18 -6.95 -0.82 -0.45
CA GLY A 18 -7.50 0.53 -0.53
C GLY A 18 -7.68 1.01 -1.98
N TYR A 19 -8.06 2.28 -2.15
CA TYR A 19 -8.25 2.94 -3.47
C TYR A 19 -9.17 2.22 -4.47
N ALA A 20 -9.98 1.24 -4.05
CA ALA A 20 -10.85 0.47 -4.93
C ALA A 20 -11.83 1.33 -5.76
N LYS A 21 -12.18 2.53 -5.27
CA LYS A 21 -13.06 3.49 -5.97
C LYS A 21 -12.35 4.40 -6.98
N HIS A 22 -11.02 4.37 -7.05
CA HIS A 22 -10.20 5.26 -7.89
C HIS A 22 -9.17 4.51 -8.76
N GLN A 23 -9.37 3.22 -9.04
CA GLN A 23 -8.50 2.49 -9.95
C GLN A 23 -8.67 2.99 -11.39
N LEU A 24 -7.56 3.39 -12.01
CA LEU A 24 -7.50 3.78 -13.42
C LEU A 24 -7.14 2.57 -14.28
N THR A 25 -7.72 2.47 -15.48
CA THR A 25 -7.33 1.42 -16.45
C THR A 25 -6.00 1.77 -17.13
N THR A 26 -5.36 0.77 -17.75
CA THR A 26 -4.09 0.94 -18.48
C THR A 26 -4.21 1.97 -19.61
N GLU A 27 -5.37 2.04 -20.26
CA GLU A 27 -5.69 2.99 -21.32
C GLU A 27 -5.78 4.43 -20.78
N GLN A 28 -6.34 4.60 -19.56
CA GLN A 28 -6.49 5.91 -18.91
C GLN A 28 -5.15 6.50 -18.44
N PHE A 29 -4.12 5.68 -18.20
CA PHE A 29 -2.80 6.19 -17.79
C PHE A 29 -2.15 7.08 -18.86
N ARG A 30 -2.29 6.70 -20.14
CA ARG A 30 -1.72 7.43 -21.28
C ARG A 30 -2.57 8.60 -21.75
N ASP A 31 -3.83 8.68 -21.31
CA ASP A 31 -4.72 9.78 -21.63
C ASP A 31 -4.44 11.00 -20.73
N ASN A 32 -4.14 12.14 -21.35
CA ASN A 32 -3.89 13.40 -20.65
C ASN A 32 -5.19 14.17 -20.34
N THR A 33 -6.35 13.66 -20.74
CA THR A 33 -7.68 14.23 -20.45
C THR A 33 -8.34 13.63 -19.22
N VAL A 34 -7.81 12.51 -18.71
CA VAL A 34 -8.27 11.88 -17.48
C VAL A 34 -7.55 12.51 -16.29
N ASP A 35 -8.33 13.11 -15.39
CA ASP A 35 -7.86 13.68 -14.12
C ASP A 35 -7.46 12.56 -13.16
N ALA A 36 -6.28 12.01 -13.41
CA ALA A 36 -5.68 10.94 -12.65
C ALA A 36 -5.05 11.53 -11.40
N ALA A 37 -5.85 11.72 -10.32
CA ALA A 37 -5.42 12.10 -8.97
C ALA A 37 -4.03 12.77 -8.96
N GLU A 38 -3.96 14.02 -9.44
CA GLU A 38 -2.70 14.74 -9.54
C GLU A 38 -2.11 14.88 -8.15
N ILE A 39 -1.01 14.15 -7.87
CA ILE A 39 -0.23 14.36 -6.65
C ILE A 39 0.49 15.68 -6.83
N ALA A 40 0.01 16.73 -6.16
CA ALA A 40 0.68 18.02 -6.15
C ALA A 40 2.07 17.89 -5.50
N ALA A 41 2.98 18.84 -5.76
CA ALA A 41 4.35 18.79 -5.23
C ALA A 41 4.46 18.73 -3.69
N GLN A 42 3.37 19.00 -2.97
CA GLN A 42 3.26 18.94 -1.52
C GLN A 42 2.55 17.69 -0.99
N GLU A 43 2.09 16.81 -1.89
CA GLU A 43 1.34 15.61 -1.53
C GLU A 43 2.24 14.37 -1.57
N ALA A 44 2.02 13.46 -0.63
CA ALA A 44 2.65 12.15 -0.60
C ALA A 44 1.56 11.08 -0.67
N GLY A 45 1.63 10.22 -1.69
CA GLY A 45 0.74 9.08 -1.85
C GLY A 45 1.42 7.78 -1.44
N ASN A 46 0.70 6.93 -0.71
CA ASN A 46 1.10 5.55 -0.46
C ASN A 46 0.14 4.63 -1.20
N ALA A 47 0.69 3.63 -1.90
CA ALA A 47 -0.08 2.55 -2.48
C ALA A 47 0.42 1.22 -1.89
N LEU A 48 -0.52 0.41 -1.40
CA LEU A 48 -0.22 -0.90 -0.83
C LEU A 48 -0.80 -1.98 -1.73
N TYR A 49 -0.02 -3.05 -1.93
CA TYR A 49 -0.43 -4.19 -2.75
C TYR A 49 -0.15 -5.49 -2.00
N THR A 50 -1.07 -6.44 -2.10
CA THR A 50 -0.76 -7.85 -1.85
C THR A 50 -0.34 -8.49 -3.16
N VAL A 51 0.73 -9.28 -3.13
CA VAL A 51 1.24 -10.00 -4.30
C VAL A 51 1.45 -11.47 -3.96
N GLU A 52 1.02 -12.35 -4.85
CA GLU A 52 1.40 -13.75 -4.85
C GLU A 52 2.54 -13.95 -5.84
N VAL A 53 3.61 -14.59 -5.37
CA VAL A 53 4.85 -14.74 -6.15
C VAL A 53 5.05 -16.18 -6.56
N ASN A 54 5.52 -16.39 -7.79
CA ASN A 54 6.11 -17.64 -8.25
C ASN A 54 7.62 -17.64 -7.95
N PRO A 55 8.10 -18.42 -6.96
CA PRO A 55 9.53 -18.45 -6.61
C PRO A 55 10.42 -18.99 -7.74
N ALA A 56 9.89 -19.86 -8.60
CA ALA A 56 10.60 -20.39 -9.77
C ALA A 56 10.61 -19.42 -10.98
N GLY A 57 9.91 -18.29 -10.86
CA GLY A 57 9.92 -17.22 -11.85
C GLY A 57 11.31 -16.62 -12.10
N ALA A 58 11.38 -15.69 -13.05
CA ALA A 58 12.60 -14.94 -13.36
C ALA A 58 12.32 -13.43 -13.42
N GLY A 59 13.32 -12.62 -13.05
CA GLY A 59 13.23 -11.16 -13.07
C GLY A 59 12.63 -10.53 -11.80
N PRO A 60 12.40 -9.20 -11.83
CA PRO A 60 11.86 -8.43 -10.71
C PRO A 60 10.39 -8.77 -10.43
N LEU A 61 9.86 -8.28 -9.30
CA LEU A 61 8.44 -8.36 -8.96
C LEU A 61 7.61 -7.45 -9.86
N CYS A 62 8.04 -6.20 -10.03
CA CYS A 62 7.39 -5.20 -10.87
C CYS A 62 8.34 -4.08 -11.26
N THR A 63 7.92 -3.27 -12.22
CA THR A 63 8.51 -1.97 -12.52
C THR A 63 7.55 -0.87 -12.10
N VAL A 64 8.02 0.06 -11.28
CA VAL A 64 7.30 1.26 -10.87
C VAL A 64 7.71 2.41 -11.78
N ARG A 65 6.74 3.02 -12.47
CA ARG A 65 6.94 4.18 -13.33
C ARG A 65 6.27 5.40 -12.73
N VAL A 66 7.00 6.51 -12.64
CA VAL A 66 6.47 7.80 -12.19
C VAL A 66 6.67 8.81 -13.29
N ARG A 67 5.57 9.43 -13.72
CA ARG A 67 5.57 10.53 -14.69
C ARG A 67 5.09 11.80 -14.03
N TYR A 68 5.88 12.87 -14.14
CA TYR A 68 5.60 14.17 -13.53
C TYR A 68 5.95 15.32 -14.48
N LYS A 69 5.25 16.45 -14.31
CA LYS A 69 5.52 17.69 -15.04
C LYS A 69 6.67 18.44 -14.36
N VAL A 70 7.60 18.99 -15.14
CA VAL A 70 8.68 19.81 -14.58
C VAL A 70 8.11 21.17 -14.16
N PRO A 71 8.30 21.62 -12.90
CA PRO A 71 7.79 22.91 -12.46
C PRO A 71 8.31 24.05 -13.34
N GLY A 72 7.40 24.92 -13.80
CA GLY A 72 7.73 26.07 -14.63
C GLY A 72 7.97 25.76 -16.12
N THR A 73 7.80 24.52 -16.58
CA THR A 73 7.89 24.18 -18.02
C THR A 73 6.67 23.40 -18.51
N ALA A 74 6.57 23.19 -19.83
CA ALA A 74 5.59 22.31 -20.45
C ALA A 74 6.07 20.85 -20.54
N ASP A 75 7.26 20.55 -20.04
CA ASP A 75 7.91 19.24 -20.19
C ASP A 75 7.43 18.25 -19.15
N TYR A 76 7.43 16.99 -19.55
CA TYR A 76 7.16 15.85 -18.67
C TYR A 76 8.41 14.97 -18.58
N ARG A 77 8.71 14.48 -17.38
CA ARG A 77 9.75 13.48 -17.15
C ARG A 77 9.12 12.18 -16.66
N GLU A 78 9.75 11.07 -17.05
CA GLU A 78 9.42 9.74 -16.56
C GLU A 78 10.65 9.15 -15.88
N GLN A 79 10.43 8.50 -14.74
CA GLN A 79 11.43 7.68 -14.05
C GLN A 79 10.84 6.29 -13.82
N ALA A 80 11.70 5.27 -13.89
CA ALA A 80 11.32 3.88 -13.72
C ALA A 80 12.30 3.17 -12.78
N TRP A 81 11.76 2.34 -11.90
CA TRP A 81 12.53 1.52 -10.96
C TRP A 81 11.99 0.11 -10.91
N ASP A 82 12.87 -0.88 -11.00
CA ASP A 82 12.52 -2.27 -10.78
C ASP A 82 12.51 -2.59 -9.29
N VAL A 83 11.48 -3.29 -8.84
CA VAL A 83 11.39 -3.86 -7.50
C VAL A 83 11.95 -5.28 -7.56
N PRO A 84 13.15 -5.55 -6.99
CA PRO A 84 13.76 -6.86 -7.09
C PRO A 84 12.96 -7.91 -6.33
N TYR A 85 13.00 -9.15 -6.80
CA TYR A 85 12.53 -10.28 -6.02
C TYR A 85 13.61 -10.67 -5.01
N THR A 86 13.27 -10.66 -3.73
CA THR A 86 14.09 -11.21 -2.65
C THR A 86 13.47 -12.53 -2.18
N SER A 87 14.26 -13.60 -2.14
CA SER A 87 13.78 -14.92 -1.73
C SER A 87 13.43 -15.00 -0.23
N ASN A 88 13.89 -14.05 0.57
CA ASN A 88 13.67 -13.98 2.01
C ASN A 88 12.95 -12.68 2.37
N ALA A 89 11.68 -12.56 1.98
CA ALA A 89 10.85 -11.44 2.42
C ALA A 89 10.69 -11.52 3.95
N LEU A 90 10.90 -10.39 4.62
CA LEU A 90 10.70 -10.30 6.06
C LEU A 90 9.22 -10.53 6.39
N SER A 91 8.96 -11.14 7.55
CA SER A 91 7.59 -11.18 8.06
C SER A 91 7.10 -9.75 8.34
N LEU A 92 5.78 -9.57 8.41
CA LEU A 92 5.24 -8.23 8.65
C LEU A 92 5.72 -7.67 10.00
N GLU A 93 5.84 -8.50 11.03
CA GLU A 93 6.33 -8.14 12.36
C GLU A 93 7.78 -7.64 12.34
N GLN A 94 8.60 -8.19 11.42
CA GLN A 94 10.00 -7.83 11.22
C GLN A 94 10.19 -6.69 10.22
N SER A 95 9.13 -6.25 9.57
CA SER A 95 9.17 -5.16 8.60
C SER A 95 9.37 -3.79 9.28
N SER A 96 9.68 -2.78 8.48
CA SER A 96 9.86 -1.42 8.99
C SER A 96 8.61 -0.89 9.72
N PRO A 97 8.75 0.03 10.69
CA PRO A 97 7.61 0.66 11.35
C PRO A 97 6.62 1.28 10.36
N ALA A 98 7.11 1.84 9.24
CA ALA A 98 6.27 2.41 8.19
C ALA A 98 5.42 1.35 7.49
N MET A 99 6.02 0.20 7.12
CA MET A 99 5.30 -0.90 6.49
C MET A 99 4.26 -1.49 7.44
N ARG A 100 4.64 -1.70 8.70
CA ARG A 100 3.73 -2.19 9.75
C ARG A 100 2.55 -1.24 9.97
N LEU A 101 2.81 0.07 10.04
CA LEU A 101 1.75 1.07 10.16
C LEU A 101 0.77 1.02 8.97
N ALA A 102 1.30 1.00 7.75
CA ALA A 102 0.49 0.97 6.53
C ALA A 102 -0.34 -0.32 6.44
N ALA A 103 0.26 -1.47 6.74
CA ALA A 103 -0.41 -2.77 6.75
C ALA A 103 -1.48 -2.84 7.84
N SER A 104 -1.20 -2.39 9.07
CA SER A 104 -2.17 -2.36 10.16
C SER A 104 -3.37 -1.47 9.83
N ALA A 105 -3.13 -0.26 9.31
CA ALA A 105 -4.20 0.65 8.91
C ALA A 105 -5.08 0.04 7.79
N SER A 106 -4.44 -0.60 6.81
CA SER A 106 -5.13 -1.22 5.67
C SER A 106 -5.94 -2.44 6.10
N ALA A 107 -5.34 -3.34 6.89
CA ALA A 107 -6.02 -4.51 7.44
C ALA A 107 -7.23 -4.09 8.29
N PHE A 108 -7.06 -3.10 9.17
CA PHE A 108 -8.17 -2.58 9.97
C PHE A 108 -9.29 -1.99 9.10
N SER A 109 -8.95 -1.27 8.03
CA SER A 109 -9.94 -0.79 7.07
C SER A 109 -10.68 -1.93 6.36
N GLU A 110 -9.98 -3.00 5.96
CA GLU A 110 -10.61 -4.16 5.33
C GLU A 110 -11.56 -4.88 6.28
N TRP A 111 -11.18 -4.99 7.56
CA TRP A 111 -12.04 -5.54 8.61
C TRP A 111 -13.29 -4.68 8.82
N LEU A 112 -13.15 -3.35 8.92
CA LEU A 112 -14.28 -2.42 9.11
C LEU A 112 -15.33 -2.49 7.99
N VAL A 113 -14.91 -2.77 6.76
CA VAL A 113 -15.82 -2.88 5.60
C VAL A 113 -16.26 -4.32 5.32
N ALA A 114 -15.94 -5.27 6.21
CA ALA A 114 -16.20 -6.70 6.03
C ALA A 114 -15.74 -7.21 4.65
N SER A 115 -14.52 -6.82 4.25
CA SER A 115 -13.91 -7.25 2.98
C SER A 115 -13.86 -8.78 2.92
N PRO A 116 -14.14 -9.41 1.76
CA PRO A 116 -14.01 -10.86 1.60
C PRO A 116 -12.56 -11.35 1.82
N PHE A 117 -11.59 -10.45 1.76
CA PHE A 117 -10.18 -10.73 2.01
C PHE A 117 -9.76 -10.49 3.47
N ALA A 118 -10.67 -10.03 4.34
CA ALA A 118 -10.39 -9.77 5.75
C ALA A 118 -10.70 -10.96 6.67
N GLY A 119 -10.97 -12.16 6.13
CA GLY A 119 -11.39 -13.32 6.92
C GLY A 119 -10.40 -13.75 8.02
N GLU A 120 -9.13 -13.39 7.87
CA GLU A 120 -8.07 -13.65 8.85
C GLU A 120 -7.65 -12.42 9.68
N VAL A 121 -8.23 -11.26 9.40
CA VAL A 121 -7.92 -10.01 10.09
C VAL A 121 -8.75 -9.93 11.36
N THR A 122 -8.08 -9.85 12.51
CA THR A 122 -8.73 -9.60 13.80
C THR A 122 -8.11 -8.36 14.46
N PRO A 123 -8.87 -7.61 15.28
CA PRO A 123 -8.31 -6.48 16.03
C PRO A 123 -7.05 -6.86 16.83
N ASP A 124 -7.01 -8.07 17.40
CA ASP A 124 -5.85 -8.57 18.13
C ASP A 124 -4.59 -8.76 17.25
N ARG A 125 -4.74 -9.37 16.07
CA ARG A 125 -3.62 -9.50 15.12
C ARG A 125 -3.11 -8.13 14.68
N VAL A 126 -4.02 -7.21 14.35
CA VAL A 126 -3.66 -5.87 13.91
C VAL A 126 -2.92 -5.09 15.01
N LEU A 127 -3.34 -5.22 16.27
CA LEU A 127 -2.64 -4.63 17.42
C LEU A 127 -1.25 -5.24 17.62
N GLY A 128 -1.09 -6.55 17.39
CA GLY A 128 0.21 -7.21 17.37
C GLY A 128 1.16 -6.57 16.36
N TYR A 129 0.69 -6.35 15.13
CA TYR A 129 1.46 -5.67 14.09
C TYR A 129 1.77 -4.20 14.41
N LEU A 130 0.93 -3.52 15.18
CA LEU A 130 1.14 -2.12 15.53
C LEU A 130 2.01 -1.92 16.79
N SER A 131 2.30 -2.98 17.55
CA SER A 131 3.05 -2.90 18.81
C SER A 131 4.42 -2.21 18.68
N GLY A 132 4.64 -1.10 19.38
CA GLY A 132 5.91 -0.34 19.32
C GLY A 132 6.02 0.61 18.12
N VAL A 133 5.05 0.61 17.19
CA VAL A 133 5.04 1.52 16.03
C VAL A 133 4.69 2.96 16.44
N PRO A 134 3.67 3.23 17.29
CA PRO A 134 3.33 4.60 17.66
C PRO A 134 4.44 5.36 18.38
N GLU A 135 5.32 4.65 19.11
CA GLU A 135 6.46 5.22 19.81
C GLU A 135 7.53 5.74 18.86
N VAL A 136 7.75 5.03 17.74
CA VAL A 136 8.68 5.46 16.67
C VAL A 136 8.23 6.79 16.06
N TYR A 137 6.92 7.03 16.00
CA TYR A 137 6.30 8.22 15.45
C TYR A 137 5.78 9.17 16.54
N GLY A 138 6.46 9.28 17.68
CA GLY A 138 5.95 10.00 18.86
C GLY A 138 5.51 11.46 18.66
N ALA A 139 6.01 12.14 17.61
CA ALA A 139 5.58 13.50 17.24
C ALA A 139 4.25 13.54 16.46
N ASP A 140 3.83 12.42 15.89
CA ASP A 140 2.58 12.25 15.15
C ASP A 140 1.54 11.53 16.02
N ALA A 141 0.40 12.18 16.27
CA ALA A 141 -0.67 11.58 17.06
C ALA A 141 -1.47 10.50 16.30
N ARG A 142 -1.37 10.43 14.97
CA ARG A 142 -2.21 9.55 14.13
C ARG A 142 -1.97 8.06 14.40
N PRO A 143 -0.74 7.55 14.52
CA PRO A 143 -0.51 6.14 14.86
C PRO A 143 -1.10 5.75 16.23
N LYS A 144 -0.97 6.60 17.25
CA LYS A 144 -1.61 6.38 18.56
C LYS A 144 -3.13 6.38 18.47
N LYS A 145 -3.69 7.29 17.67
CA LYS A 145 -5.14 7.34 17.43
C LYS A 145 -5.63 6.08 16.72
N LEU A 146 -4.91 5.58 15.73
CA LEU A 146 -5.21 4.31 15.06
C LEU A 146 -5.22 3.15 16.05
N GLU A 147 -4.19 3.04 16.90
CA GLU A 147 -4.12 2.01 17.94
C GLU A 147 -5.34 2.07 18.86
N TRP A 148 -5.70 3.27 19.33
CA TRP A 148 -6.88 3.48 20.15
C TRP A 148 -8.16 3.02 19.45
N MET A 149 -8.36 3.37 18.17
CA MET A 149 -9.52 2.96 17.38
C MET A 149 -9.64 1.44 17.26
N ILE A 150 -8.53 0.74 17.03
CA ILE A 150 -8.52 -0.73 16.93
C ILE A 150 -8.89 -1.35 18.30
N ARG A 151 -8.39 -0.80 19.41
CA ARG A 151 -8.77 -1.24 20.76
C ARG A 151 -10.26 -1.05 21.05
N GLN A 152 -10.85 0.06 20.59
CA GLN A 152 -12.30 0.27 20.73
C GLN A 152 -13.10 -0.74 19.90
N ALA A 153 -12.69 -1.00 18.66
CA ALA A 153 -13.34 -1.98 17.79
C ALA A 153 -13.35 -3.40 18.41
N LYS A 154 -12.23 -3.81 19.03
CA LYS A 154 -12.16 -5.06 19.79
C LYS A 154 -13.23 -5.14 20.90
N GLY A 155 -13.49 -4.03 21.60
CA GLY A 155 -14.48 -3.96 22.67
C GLY A 155 -15.93 -4.07 22.19
N ILE A 156 -16.18 -3.87 20.89
CA ILE A 156 -17.51 -3.97 20.27
C ILE A 156 -17.79 -5.42 19.84
N GLU A 157 -16.79 -6.15 19.35
CA GLU A 157 -16.89 -7.58 18.96
C GLU A 157 -17.18 -8.51 20.16
N GLY A 158 -16.81 -8.10 21.37
CA GLY A 158 -16.98 -8.88 22.61
C GLY A 158 -18.34 -8.76 23.29
N LYS A 159 -19.37 -8.21 22.62
CA LYS A 159 -20.75 -8.10 23.11
C LYS A 159 -21.71 -8.81 22.18
#